data_AF-A0A821JAK0-F1
#
_entry.id   AF-A0A821JAK0-F1
#
_cell.length_a   1.000
_cell.length_b   1.000
_cell.length_c   1.000
_cell.angle_alpha   90.00
_cell.angle_beta   90.00
_cell.angle_gamma   90.00
#
_symmetry.space_group_name_H-M   'P 1'
#
loop_
_entity.id
_entity.type
_entity.pdbx_description
1 polymer ?
#
loop_
_entity_poly.entity_id
_entity_poly.type
_entity_poly.pdbx_seq_one_letter_code
_entity_poly.pdbx_strand_id
1 'polypeptide(L)'
;MISNDQESIQIQGEDISPSKDGCLLKEILREGTGDDMPLHDDRVSIHFIAKRLDGSIFNNTREHDRMYTFSLGQEEVIKAWDIGVATMKRGEIARFISKPKYAYGQKGYSDKIGPNVTVAFEIELVEFSGKDLSPNHDGSITRRILKRGEGHIKPNEDAKVELKLKGTHNGRIFDERIVNFIAGEGCVHDIPHGVELCAYKMATGEQSRVYLKSEAVECLAKYNIPPDATVEYDLTLIRVERAKDTKPQTDEEKLAESEILKERGDALLKGGHYEVATRKYKKIYEYLVSAIFNHESDRERCKYLKIASQSNLALCYMKMGNYDDAKRVCNRALDFDDKNEKCIFRRGQCHLAMRFYDRAIQDFETVLKINPLNLAAKQQIVTCQKEIKAYEVKEKELYKTIFKKAAETNSGKKFRSNAYVDKHFNSNSLLSAELESSTILKQIISIKINAKMGPKVIKAMARANEL
;
A
#
# COMPACT_ATOMS: atom_id res chain seq x y z
N MET A 1 45.82 46.54 7.18
CA MET A 1 44.67 46.64 8.11
C MET A 1 43.42 46.64 7.26
N ILE A 2 42.76 45.49 7.12
CA ILE A 2 41.45 45.39 6.48
C ILE A 2 40.46 45.46 7.64
N SER A 3 39.70 46.55 7.73
CA SER A 3 38.64 46.70 8.71
C SER A 3 37.55 45.68 8.40
N ASN A 4 37.49 44.61 9.18
CA ASN A 4 36.27 43.81 9.33
C ASN A 4 35.33 44.60 10.24
N ASP A 5 34.70 45.63 9.69
CA ASP A 5 33.57 46.28 10.35
C ASP A 5 32.38 45.33 10.24
N GLN A 6 32.28 44.37 11.16
CA GLN A 6 31.03 43.67 11.40
C GLN A 6 30.07 44.69 11.99
N GLU A 7 29.21 45.27 11.15
CA GLU A 7 28.13 46.15 11.62
C GLU A 7 27.26 45.39 12.62
N SER A 8 27.08 45.99 13.79
CA SER A 8 26.18 45.47 14.82
C SER A 8 24.74 45.45 14.30
N ILE A 9 24.03 44.37 14.60
CA ILE A 9 22.66 44.20 14.12
C ILE A 9 21.73 45.08 14.95
N GLN A 10 21.06 46.03 14.27
CA GLN A 10 20.07 46.89 14.92
C GLN A 10 18.82 46.10 15.30
N ILE A 11 18.31 46.34 16.52
CA ILE A 11 17.08 45.72 17.01
C ILE A 11 15.91 46.55 16.49
N GLN A 12 15.42 46.18 15.31
CA GLN A 12 14.27 46.81 14.65
C GLN A 12 13.38 45.77 13.98
N GLY A 13 12.15 46.17 13.62
CA GLY A 13 11.17 45.32 12.97
C GLY A 13 9.81 45.35 13.65
N GLU A 14 8.81 44.75 13.00
CA GLU A 14 7.47 44.55 13.52
C GLU A 14 7.46 43.44 14.58
N ASP A 15 6.80 43.68 15.73
CA ASP A 15 6.62 42.64 16.74
C ASP A 15 5.58 41.61 16.29
N ILE A 16 6.05 40.40 16.01
CA ILE A 16 5.23 39.26 15.58
C ILE A 16 5.00 38.26 16.72
N SER A 17 5.37 38.59 17.96
CA SER A 17 5.14 37.69 19.08
C SER A 17 3.63 37.56 19.39
N PRO A 18 3.12 36.36 19.72
CA PRO A 18 1.70 36.17 20.03
C PRO A 18 1.20 37.05 21.19
N SER A 19 2.09 37.36 22.14
CA SER A 19 1.77 38.20 23.30
C SER A 19 2.08 39.69 23.10
N LYS A 20 2.57 40.10 21.91
CA LYS A 20 2.98 41.48 21.59
C LYS A 20 3.90 42.09 22.66
N ASP A 21 4.94 41.33 23.02
CA ASP A 21 5.88 41.62 24.10
C ASP A 21 7.25 42.16 23.63
N GLY A 22 7.39 42.47 22.34
CA GLY A 22 8.61 42.98 21.72
C GLY A 22 9.79 42.00 21.80
N CYS A 23 9.53 40.70 22.02
CA CYS A 23 10.57 39.69 22.17
C CYS A 23 10.86 38.91 20.89
N LEU A 24 10.05 39.10 19.84
CA LEU A 24 10.27 38.53 18.51
C LEU A 24 9.91 39.56 17.44
N LEU A 25 10.93 40.17 16.83
CA LEU A 25 10.76 41.18 15.79
C LEU A 25 11.05 40.59 14.42
N LYS A 26 10.31 41.04 13.39
CA LYS A 26 10.50 40.69 11.99
C LYS A 26 10.75 41.94 11.15
N GLU A 27 11.74 41.88 10.27
CA GLU A 27 12.01 42.88 9.24
C GLU A 27 12.10 42.16 7.89
N ILE A 28 11.29 42.58 6.90
CA ILE A 28 11.36 42.03 5.55
C ILE A 28 12.54 42.67 4.81
N LEU A 29 13.49 41.85 4.37
CA LEU A 29 14.66 42.28 3.60
C LEU A 29 14.41 42.16 2.09
N ARG A 30 13.60 41.17 1.70
CA ARG A 30 13.14 40.98 0.33
C ARG A 30 11.73 40.39 0.37
N GLU A 31 10.81 41.04 -0.34
CA GLU A 31 9.44 40.55 -0.49
C GLU A 31 9.40 39.19 -1.17
N GLY A 32 8.46 38.35 -0.74
CA GLY A 32 8.13 37.10 -1.40
C GLY A 32 7.15 37.28 -2.56
N THR A 33 6.71 36.17 -3.12
CA THR A 33 5.74 36.10 -4.23
C THR A 33 4.49 35.33 -3.83
N GLY A 34 3.37 35.66 -4.47
CA GLY A 34 2.07 35.08 -4.15
C GLY A 34 1.49 35.57 -2.82
N ASP A 35 0.34 35.01 -2.46
CA ASP A 35 -0.38 35.34 -1.21
C ASP A 35 -0.46 34.17 -0.23
N ASP A 36 -0.03 32.98 -0.64
CA ASP A 36 0.00 31.81 0.23
C ASP A 36 1.16 31.89 1.23
N MET A 37 0.85 31.55 2.47
CA MET A 37 1.80 31.34 3.57
C MET A 37 1.76 29.87 4.00
N PRO A 38 2.85 29.34 4.58
CA PRO A 38 2.84 27.98 5.13
C PRO A 38 1.90 27.91 6.34
N LEU A 39 1.15 26.81 6.43
CA LEU A 39 0.20 26.54 7.50
C LEU A 39 0.80 25.57 8.51
N HIS A 40 0.16 25.46 9.67
CA HIS A 40 0.57 24.49 10.69
C HIS A 40 0.61 23.07 10.11
N ASP A 41 1.68 22.33 10.41
CA ASP A 41 2.02 20.98 9.92
C ASP A 41 2.47 20.93 8.45
N ASP A 42 2.53 22.05 7.72
CA ASP A 42 3.13 22.09 6.37
C ASP A 42 4.64 21.76 6.45
N ARG A 43 5.15 21.14 5.38
CA ARG A 43 6.58 20.89 5.21
C ARG A 43 7.22 22.15 4.63
N VAL A 44 8.22 22.69 5.30
CA VAL A 44 8.86 23.96 4.93
C VAL A 44 10.35 23.78 4.76
N SER A 45 10.90 24.32 3.68
CA SER A 45 12.33 24.33 3.36
C SER A 45 12.86 25.76 3.33
N ILE A 46 13.91 26.02 4.11
CA ILE A 46 14.52 27.34 4.25
C ILE A 46 16.01 27.31 4.01
N HIS A 47 16.55 28.46 3.61
CA HIS A 47 17.93 28.82 3.92
C HIS A 47 17.94 29.82 5.07
N PHE A 48 18.94 29.74 5.93
CA PHE A 48 19.15 30.72 6.98
C PHE A 48 20.61 31.01 7.27
N ILE A 49 20.85 32.19 7.83
CA ILE A 49 22.08 32.65 8.48
C ILE A 49 21.71 33.05 9.91
N ALA A 50 22.32 32.41 10.91
CA ALA A 50 22.12 32.69 12.33
C ALA A 50 23.30 33.50 12.88
N LYS A 51 23.01 34.67 13.44
CA LYS A 51 23.98 35.66 13.90
C LYS A 51 23.74 36.07 15.35
N ARG A 52 24.81 36.42 16.06
CA ARG A 52 24.74 37.21 17.30
C ARG A 52 24.51 38.68 16.94
N LEU A 53 24.11 39.50 17.92
CA LEU A 53 23.89 40.94 17.69
C LEU A 53 25.17 41.72 17.35
N ASP A 54 26.34 41.18 17.67
CA ASP A 54 27.64 41.72 17.22
C ASP A 54 27.97 41.39 15.75
N GLY A 55 27.07 40.70 15.04
CA GLY A 55 27.22 40.31 13.64
C GLY A 55 27.91 38.96 13.43
N SER A 56 28.49 38.34 14.46
CA SER A 56 29.18 37.06 14.32
C SER A 56 28.21 35.92 13.98
N ILE A 57 28.54 35.16 12.94
CA ILE A 57 27.76 34.03 12.44
C ILE A 57 28.10 32.77 13.24
N PHE A 58 27.09 32.03 13.70
CA PHE A 58 27.30 30.75 14.41
C PHE A 58 26.68 29.55 13.68
N ASN A 59 25.82 29.78 12.70
CA ASN A 59 25.25 28.74 11.84
C ASN A 59 24.79 29.34 10.48
N ASN A 60 25.07 28.65 9.38
CA ASN A 60 24.72 29.10 8.04
C ASN A 60 24.50 27.92 7.08
N THR A 61 23.29 27.80 6.56
CA THR A 61 22.96 26.74 5.57
C THR A 61 23.58 26.95 4.19
N ARG A 62 23.91 28.21 3.84
CA ARG A 62 24.47 28.57 2.53
C ARG A 62 25.91 28.09 2.35
N GLU A 63 26.64 27.84 3.43
CA GLU A 63 28.01 27.31 3.37
C GLU A 63 28.09 25.93 2.70
N HIS A 64 27.01 25.14 2.78
CA HIS A 64 26.96 23.78 2.27
C HIS A 64 25.87 23.60 1.20
N ASP A 65 25.27 24.72 0.76
CA ASP A 65 24.13 24.77 -0.18
C ASP A 65 23.03 23.74 0.11
N ARG A 66 22.74 23.52 1.39
CA ARG A 66 21.76 22.52 1.85
C ARG A 66 20.65 23.19 2.63
N MET A 67 19.44 23.15 2.06
CA MET A 67 18.24 23.63 2.73
C MET A 67 17.96 22.87 4.02
N TYR A 68 17.48 23.59 5.03
CA TYR A 68 16.95 23.00 6.25
C TYR A 68 15.45 22.82 6.10
N THR A 69 14.96 21.59 6.31
CA THR A 69 13.54 21.26 6.12
C THR A 69 12.92 20.73 7.40
N PHE A 70 11.79 21.30 7.82
CA PHE A 70 11.08 20.95 9.05
C PHE A 70 9.56 21.04 8.86
N SER A 71 8.81 20.52 9.82
CA SER A 71 7.34 20.60 9.88
C SER A 71 6.93 21.81 10.73
N LEU A 72 6.23 22.77 10.13
CA LEU A 72 5.93 24.06 10.76
C LEU A 72 4.96 23.90 11.94
N GLY A 73 5.29 24.50 13.09
CA GLY A 73 4.43 24.50 14.27
C GLY A 73 4.35 23.13 14.97
N GLN A 74 5.29 22.23 14.69
CA GLN A 74 5.44 20.93 15.37
C GLN A 74 6.55 20.93 16.43
N GLU A 75 7.09 22.10 16.78
CA GLU A 75 8.17 22.27 17.77
C GLU A 75 9.47 21.52 17.38
N GLU A 76 9.67 21.27 16.06
CA GLU A 76 10.92 20.73 15.51
C GLU A 76 12.06 21.79 15.52
N VAL A 77 11.70 23.06 15.69
CA VAL A 77 12.60 24.23 15.69
C VAL A 77 12.29 25.15 16.87
N ILE A 78 13.11 26.18 17.07
CA ILE A 78 12.85 27.19 18.10
C ILE A 78 11.53 27.93 17.83
N LYS A 79 10.86 28.40 18.89
CA LYS A 79 9.56 29.07 18.81
C LYS A 79 9.55 30.25 17.84
N ALA A 80 10.66 30.99 17.78
CA ALA A 80 10.84 32.10 16.85
C ALA A 80 10.64 31.69 15.38
N TRP A 81 11.11 30.50 15.00
CA TRP A 81 10.98 30.02 13.62
C TRP A 81 9.57 29.51 13.34
N ASP A 82 8.97 28.79 14.28
CA ASP A 82 7.57 28.34 14.13
C ASP A 82 6.59 29.51 13.98
N ILE A 83 6.82 30.60 14.71
CA ILE A 83 6.01 31.82 14.61
C ILE A 83 6.41 32.64 13.37
N GLY A 84 7.71 32.86 13.16
CA GLY A 84 8.22 33.75 12.12
C GLY A 84 7.99 33.23 10.71
N VAL A 85 8.34 31.97 10.45
CA VAL A 85 8.22 31.36 9.12
C VAL A 85 6.74 31.23 8.70
N ALA A 86 5.81 31.09 9.65
CA ALA A 86 4.38 31.12 9.38
C ALA A 86 3.87 32.45 8.79
N THR A 87 4.66 33.53 8.92
CA THR A 87 4.31 34.87 8.38
C THR A 87 4.97 35.15 7.03
N MET A 88 5.77 34.22 6.49
CA MET A 88 6.58 34.45 5.30
C MET A 88 5.86 33.99 4.04
N LYS A 89 6.06 34.73 2.94
CA LYS A 89 5.69 34.33 1.58
C LYS A 89 6.82 33.56 0.89
N ARG A 90 6.49 32.78 -0.14
CA ARG A 90 7.49 32.03 -0.91
C ARG A 90 8.52 32.98 -1.54
N GLY A 91 9.80 32.70 -1.33
CA GLY A 91 10.93 33.52 -1.79
C GLY A 91 11.25 34.73 -0.91
N GLU A 92 10.45 35.00 0.13
CA GLU A 92 10.69 36.09 1.07
C GLU A 92 12.02 35.87 1.82
N ILE A 93 12.79 36.94 2.00
CA ILE A 93 13.92 36.98 2.92
C ILE A 93 13.55 37.93 4.06
N ALA A 94 13.57 37.44 5.29
CA ALA A 94 13.27 38.22 6.47
C ALA A 94 14.35 38.05 7.54
N ARG A 95 14.59 39.12 8.29
CA ARG A 95 15.39 39.10 9.51
C ARG A 95 14.47 38.96 10.71
N PHE A 96 14.81 38.05 11.61
CA PHE A 96 14.14 37.84 12.88
C PHE A 96 15.07 38.14 14.03
N ILE A 97 14.72 39.08 14.90
CA ILE A 97 15.41 39.32 16.17
C ILE A 97 14.65 38.61 17.27
N SER A 98 15.25 37.57 17.85
CA SER A 98 14.62 36.73 18.86
C SER A 98 15.32 36.85 20.21
N LYS A 99 14.59 37.35 21.21
CA LYS A 99 15.02 37.26 22.61
C LYS A 99 15.01 35.80 23.09
N PRO A 100 15.68 35.48 24.22
CA PRO A 100 15.84 34.10 24.69
C PRO A 100 14.54 33.34 24.87
N LYS A 101 13.45 34.01 25.26
CA LYS A 101 12.10 33.45 25.43
C LYS A 101 11.59 32.71 24.18
N TYR A 102 11.97 33.17 22.98
CA TYR A 102 11.58 32.59 21.70
C TYR A 102 12.72 31.84 20.99
N ALA A 103 13.94 31.86 21.53
CA ALA A 103 15.12 31.17 21.01
C ALA A 103 15.61 30.07 21.98
N TYR A 104 16.81 30.23 22.53
CA TYR A 104 17.52 29.17 23.27
C TYR A 104 17.44 29.28 24.81
N GLY A 105 16.72 30.29 25.32
CA GLY A 105 16.44 30.48 26.74
C GLY A 105 17.68 30.53 27.65
N GLN A 106 17.49 30.15 28.91
CA GLN A 106 18.55 30.13 29.93
C GLN A 106 19.61 29.06 29.67
N LYS A 107 19.26 27.99 28.94
CA LYS A 107 20.19 26.90 28.64
C LYS A 107 21.21 27.28 27.57
N GLY A 108 20.84 28.17 26.65
CA GLY A 108 21.64 28.45 25.46
C GLY A 108 21.60 27.29 24.46
N TYR A 109 22.51 27.31 23.49
CA TYR A 109 22.61 26.29 22.44
C TYR A 109 24.05 25.84 22.26
N SER A 110 24.30 24.62 22.71
CA SER A 110 25.62 24.00 22.66
C SER A 110 26.69 24.90 23.30
N ASP A 111 27.93 24.83 22.83
CA ASP A 111 29.01 25.77 23.12
C ASP A 111 28.88 27.09 22.32
N LYS A 112 28.04 27.09 21.27
CA LYS A 112 27.89 28.21 20.33
C LYS A 112 27.11 29.39 20.86
N ILE A 113 26.13 29.21 21.75
CA ILE A 113 25.29 30.28 22.29
C ILE A 113 25.12 30.10 23.79
N GLY A 114 25.51 31.13 24.57
CA GLY A 114 25.39 31.11 26.02
C GLY A 114 23.96 31.29 26.54
N PRO A 115 23.78 31.23 27.86
CA PRO A 115 22.51 31.53 28.53
C PRO A 115 21.94 32.90 28.17
N ASN A 116 20.64 32.97 27.92
CA ASN A 116 19.89 34.22 27.78
C ASN A 116 20.42 35.18 26.71
N VAL A 117 20.96 34.66 25.61
CA VAL A 117 21.45 35.45 24.48
C VAL A 117 20.33 35.77 23.48
N THR A 118 20.24 37.04 23.08
CA THR A 118 19.42 37.47 21.94
C THR A 118 20.17 37.18 20.64
N VAL A 119 19.47 36.61 19.66
CA VAL A 119 20.05 36.18 18.38
C VAL A 119 19.23 36.74 17.22
N ALA A 120 19.89 36.88 16.08
CA ALA A 120 19.29 37.31 14.83
C ALA A 120 19.33 36.16 13.81
N PHE A 121 18.27 36.00 13.02
CA PHE A 121 18.22 35.05 11.91
C PHE A 121 17.82 35.75 10.64
N GLU A 122 18.61 35.64 9.58
CA GLU A 122 18.18 35.99 8.22
C GLU A 122 17.72 34.70 7.55
N ILE A 123 16.43 34.59 7.28
CA ILE A 123 15.79 33.37 6.75
C ILE A 123 15.22 33.69 5.38
N GLU A 124 15.46 32.81 4.43
CA GLU A 124 14.79 32.74 3.14
C GLU A 124 13.83 31.56 3.12
N LEU A 125 12.55 31.83 2.91
CA LEU A 125 11.55 30.79 2.70
C LEU A 125 11.62 30.32 1.25
N VAL A 126 12.29 29.20 1.00
CA VAL A 126 12.50 28.70 -0.38
C VAL A 126 11.22 28.07 -0.90
N GLU A 127 10.68 27.11 -0.16
CA GLU A 127 9.44 26.43 -0.53
C GLU A 127 8.70 25.88 0.67
N PHE A 128 7.41 25.66 0.47
CA PHE A 128 6.58 24.87 1.37
C PHE A 128 5.54 24.08 0.59
N SER A 129 5.10 22.98 1.19
CA SER A 129 4.06 22.11 0.68
C SER A 129 3.21 21.56 1.83
N GLY A 130 2.03 21.04 1.51
CA GLY A 130 1.27 20.23 2.47
C GLY A 130 2.07 19.01 2.93
N LYS A 131 1.70 18.49 4.10
CA LYS A 131 2.29 17.27 4.65
C LYS A 131 1.93 16.07 3.81
N ASP A 132 2.94 15.27 3.46
CA ASP A 132 2.74 14.01 2.75
C ASP A 132 2.14 12.95 3.70
N LEU A 133 0.99 12.43 3.31
CA LEU A 133 0.27 11.34 3.98
C LEU A 133 0.34 10.02 3.19
N SER A 134 0.97 10.02 2.02
CA SER A 134 1.09 8.82 1.19
C SER A 134 1.90 7.74 1.94
N PRO A 135 1.46 6.47 1.91
CA PRO A 135 2.20 5.38 2.56
C PRO A 135 3.63 5.21 2.04
N ASN A 136 3.88 5.59 0.78
CA ASN A 136 5.18 5.45 0.12
C ASN A 136 6.03 6.73 0.18
N HIS A 137 5.54 7.81 0.79
CA HIS A 137 6.20 9.11 0.82
C HIS A 137 6.53 9.67 -0.58
N ASP A 138 5.59 9.53 -1.52
CA ASP A 138 5.71 9.94 -2.93
C ASP A 138 4.95 11.24 -3.27
N GLY A 139 4.38 11.90 -2.26
CA GLY A 139 3.60 13.12 -2.42
C GLY A 139 2.28 12.95 -3.19
N SER A 140 1.80 11.73 -3.41
CA SER A 140 0.52 11.47 -4.07
C SER A 140 -0.69 11.92 -3.25
N ILE A 141 -0.51 12.04 -1.92
CA ILE A 141 -1.54 12.44 -0.96
C ILE A 141 -0.92 13.48 -0.05
N THR A 142 -1.24 14.76 -0.24
CA THR A 142 -0.75 15.83 0.65
C THR A 142 -1.89 16.54 1.35
N ARG A 143 -1.66 17.01 2.59
CA ARG A 143 -2.65 17.68 3.43
C ARG A 143 -2.16 19.03 3.91
N ARG A 144 -3.01 20.05 3.86
CA ARG A 144 -2.83 21.34 4.53
C ARG A 144 -3.95 21.57 5.55
N ILE A 145 -3.60 21.95 6.79
CA ILE A 145 -4.58 22.21 7.85
C ILE A 145 -5.04 23.67 7.76
N LEU A 146 -6.26 23.89 7.26
CA LEU A 146 -6.85 25.22 7.08
C LEU A 146 -7.34 25.80 8.41
N LYS A 147 -7.93 24.96 9.25
CA LYS A 147 -8.37 25.31 10.61
C LYS A 147 -8.09 24.14 11.53
N ARG A 148 -7.41 24.39 12.65
CA ARG A 148 -7.16 23.36 13.66
C ARG A 148 -8.46 22.93 14.33
N GLY A 149 -8.62 21.63 14.52
CA GLY A 149 -9.68 21.07 15.34
C GLY A 149 -9.40 21.17 16.84
N GLU A 150 -10.38 20.76 17.63
CA GLU A 150 -10.33 20.74 19.09
C GLU A 150 -10.04 19.34 19.62
N GLY A 151 -9.29 19.30 20.71
CA GLY A 151 -8.95 18.06 21.41
C GLY A 151 -7.89 17.20 20.70
N HIS A 152 -7.58 16.08 21.33
CA HIS A 152 -6.57 15.12 20.87
C HIS A 152 -7.17 13.82 20.32
N ILE A 153 -8.50 13.71 20.33
CA ILE A 153 -9.23 12.52 19.87
C ILE A 153 -9.23 12.52 18.35
N LYS A 154 -8.66 11.46 17.76
CA LYS A 154 -8.65 11.18 16.33
C LYS A 154 -9.38 9.86 16.07
N PRO A 155 -9.94 9.64 14.88
CA PRO A 155 -10.50 8.33 14.51
C PRO A 155 -9.47 7.21 14.69
N ASN A 156 -9.91 6.09 15.26
CA ASN A 156 -9.21 4.80 15.22
C ASN A 156 -9.90 3.87 14.20
N GLU A 157 -9.28 2.72 13.89
CA GLU A 157 -9.90 1.70 13.04
C GLU A 157 -11.28 1.32 13.59
N ASP A 158 -12.26 1.11 12.72
CA ASP A 158 -13.66 0.79 13.06
C ASP A 158 -14.45 1.93 13.76
N ALA A 159 -13.87 3.13 13.93
CA ALA A 159 -14.58 4.30 14.47
C ALA A 159 -15.75 4.73 13.57
N LYS A 160 -16.83 5.26 14.15
CA LYS A 160 -17.86 5.97 13.36
C LYS A 160 -17.40 7.40 13.13
N VAL A 161 -17.36 7.81 11.86
CA VAL A 161 -16.89 9.12 11.43
C VAL A 161 -18.00 9.84 10.69
N GLU A 162 -18.25 11.10 11.07
CA GLU A 162 -19.08 12.03 10.32
C GLU A 162 -18.18 13.09 9.69
N LEU A 163 -18.10 13.08 8.37
CA LEU A 163 -17.18 13.91 7.58
C LEU A 163 -17.96 14.72 6.56
N LYS A 164 -17.77 16.04 6.55
CA LYS A 164 -18.13 16.87 5.39
C LYS A 164 -16.96 16.81 4.41
N LEU A 165 -17.24 16.46 3.17
CA LEU A 165 -16.27 16.45 2.09
C LEU A 165 -16.76 17.25 0.90
N LYS A 166 -15.83 17.92 0.22
CA LYS A 166 -16.07 18.66 -1.01
C LYS A 166 -14.89 18.45 -1.95
N GLY A 167 -15.08 17.62 -2.97
CA GLY A 167 -14.13 17.35 -4.04
C GLY A 167 -14.25 18.35 -5.19
N THR A 168 -13.15 18.96 -5.57
CA THR A 168 -13.02 19.91 -6.68
C THR A 168 -11.88 19.55 -7.62
N HIS A 169 -12.08 19.79 -8.91
CA HIS A 169 -11.04 19.66 -9.94
C HIS A 169 -11.18 20.84 -10.91
N ASN A 170 -10.12 21.64 -11.09
CA ASN A 170 -10.12 22.86 -11.91
C ASN A 170 -11.30 23.80 -11.61
N GLY A 171 -11.58 24.02 -10.31
CA GLY A 171 -12.69 24.86 -9.84
C GLY A 171 -14.08 24.23 -9.92
N ARG A 172 -14.26 23.10 -10.63
CA ARG A 172 -15.54 22.37 -10.68
C ARG A 172 -15.69 21.48 -9.45
N ILE A 173 -16.80 21.62 -8.74
CA ILE A 173 -17.22 20.70 -7.68
C ILE A 173 -17.78 19.43 -8.33
N PHE A 174 -17.29 18.26 -7.94
CA PHE A 174 -17.76 16.96 -8.44
C PHE A 174 -18.35 16.05 -7.35
N ASP A 175 -18.02 16.29 -6.08
CA ASP A 175 -18.59 15.58 -4.92
C ASP A 175 -18.72 16.59 -3.77
N GLU A 176 -19.90 16.76 -3.19
CA GLU A 176 -20.09 17.59 -1.98
C GLU A 176 -21.20 17.01 -1.13
N ARG A 177 -20.86 16.53 0.07
CA ARG A 177 -21.80 15.87 0.98
C ARG A 177 -21.25 15.76 2.39
N ILE A 178 -22.16 15.47 3.32
CA ILE A 178 -21.82 14.94 4.65
C ILE A 178 -22.03 13.44 4.59
N VAL A 179 -21.02 12.68 4.98
CA VAL A 179 -21.02 11.22 4.96
C VAL A 179 -20.73 10.66 6.35
N ASN A 180 -21.54 9.67 6.74
CA ASN A 180 -21.32 8.86 7.93
C ASN A 180 -20.79 7.50 7.49
N PHE A 181 -19.61 7.12 7.97
CA PHE A 181 -18.96 5.87 7.60
C PHE A 181 -18.16 5.27 8.75
N ILE A 182 -17.78 4.00 8.60
CA ILE A 182 -16.87 3.30 9.51
C ILE A 182 -15.44 3.51 9.00
N ALA A 183 -14.56 4.02 9.85
CA ALA A 183 -13.15 4.20 9.53
C ALA A 183 -12.51 2.84 9.15
N GLY A 184 -11.92 2.81 7.96
CA GLY A 184 -11.40 1.61 7.32
C GLY A 184 -12.37 1.01 6.30
N GLU A 185 -13.57 1.58 6.14
CA GLU A 185 -14.60 1.15 5.19
C GLU A 185 -15.07 2.32 4.30
N GLY A 186 -14.30 3.42 4.22
CA GLY A 186 -14.65 4.60 3.43
C GLY A 186 -14.95 4.30 1.95
N CYS A 187 -14.29 3.30 1.36
CA CYS A 187 -14.55 2.89 -0.02
C CYS A 187 -15.99 2.44 -0.27
N VAL A 188 -16.71 1.94 0.74
CA VAL A 188 -18.13 1.55 0.65
C VAL A 188 -19.01 2.77 0.35
N HIS A 189 -18.53 3.96 0.73
CA HIS A 189 -19.22 5.23 0.53
C HIS A 189 -18.57 6.08 -0.58
N ASP A 190 -17.77 5.45 -1.44
CA ASP A 190 -16.99 6.11 -2.49
C ASP A 190 -16.00 7.16 -1.97
N ILE A 191 -15.50 7.00 -0.75
CA ILE A 191 -14.49 7.90 -0.19
C ILE A 191 -13.11 7.47 -0.70
N PRO A 192 -12.35 8.36 -1.35
CA PRO A 192 -10.96 8.10 -1.74
C PRO A 192 -10.09 7.71 -0.54
N HIS A 193 -9.16 6.78 -0.73
CA HIS A 193 -8.26 6.34 0.33
C HIS A 193 -7.50 7.51 0.98
N GLY A 194 -7.03 8.48 0.19
CA GLY A 194 -6.34 9.66 0.74
C GLY A 194 -7.24 10.60 1.56
N VAL A 195 -8.54 10.68 1.25
CA VAL A 195 -9.51 11.40 2.09
C VAL A 195 -9.68 10.69 3.44
N GLU A 196 -9.81 9.37 3.40
CA GLU A 196 -9.91 8.56 4.62
C GLU A 196 -8.64 8.63 5.47
N LEU A 197 -7.45 8.53 4.86
CA LEU A 197 -6.15 8.72 5.53
C LEU A 197 -6.04 10.09 6.20
N CYS A 198 -6.49 11.15 5.52
CA CYS A 198 -6.55 12.47 6.13
C CYS A 198 -7.47 12.48 7.35
N ALA A 199 -8.69 11.91 7.24
CA ALA A 199 -9.65 11.87 8.34
C ALA A 199 -9.06 11.21 9.60
N TYR A 200 -8.28 10.12 9.48
CA TYR A 200 -7.56 9.51 10.61
C TYR A 200 -6.58 10.45 11.34
N LYS A 201 -6.12 11.51 10.69
CA LYS A 201 -5.17 12.48 11.26
C LYS A 201 -5.84 13.73 11.80
N MET A 202 -7.14 13.92 11.52
CA MET A 202 -7.91 15.10 11.88
C MET A 202 -8.42 15.03 13.33
N ALA A 203 -8.50 16.19 13.99
CA ALA A 203 -9.27 16.37 15.22
C ALA A 203 -10.69 16.88 14.90
N THR A 204 -11.64 16.68 15.82
CA THR A 204 -13.02 17.18 15.65
C THR A 204 -13.03 18.70 15.42
N GLY A 205 -13.80 19.17 14.43
CA GLY A 205 -13.85 20.57 14.03
C GLY A 205 -12.68 21.03 13.14
N GLU A 206 -11.68 20.17 12.88
CA GLU A 206 -10.59 20.46 11.95
C GLU A 206 -11.13 20.64 10.53
N GLN A 207 -10.59 21.63 9.84
CA GLN A 207 -10.77 21.81 8.40
C GLN A 207 -9.42 21.63 7.72
N SER A 208 -9.37 20.71 6.76
CA SER A 208 -8.15 20.35 6.04
C SER A 208 -8.42 20.26 4.56
N ARG A 209 -7.47 20.73 3.75
CA ARG A 209 -7.47 20.50 2.31
C ARG A 209 -6.52 19.36 1.98
N VAL A 210 -7.00 18.41 1.18
CA VAL A 210 -6.22 17.27 0.71
C VAL A 210 -6.05 17.36 -0.80
N TYR A 211 -4.83 17.18 -1.28
CA TYR A 211 -4.52 17.07 -2.70
C TYR A 211 -4.23 15.61 -3.01
N LEU A 212 -4.96 15.04 -3.97
CA LEU A 212 -4.85 13.65 -4.38
C LEU A 212 -4.48 13.57 -5.86
N LYS A 213 -3.38 12.90 -6.19
CA LYS A 213 -3.09 12.51 -7.58
C LYS A 213 -4.06 11.40 -8.00
N SER A 214 -4.77 11.59 -9.11
CA SER A 214 -5.86 10.74 -9.57
C SER A 214 -5.41 9.31 -9.93
N GLU A 215 -4.13 9.11 -10.27
CA GLU A 215 -3.55 7.78 -10.48
C GLU A 215 -3.67 6.89 -9.23
N ALA A 216 -3.79 7.51 -8.05
CA ALA A 216 -3.95 6.82 -6.77
C ALA A 216 -5.42 6.49 -6.43
N VAL A 217 -6.40 6.81 -7.30
CA VAL A 217 -7.82 6.76 -6.91
C VAL A 217 -8.76 6.26 -8.01
N GLU A 218 -8.98 4.93 -8.07
CA GLU A 218 -9.95 4.30 -8.98
C GLU A 218 -11.38 4.85 -8.85
N CYS A 219 -11.80 5.27 -7.65
CA CYS A 219 -13.16 5.76 -7.42
C CYS A 219 -13.47 7.14 -8.04
N LEU A 220 -12.47 7.85 -8.58
CA LEU A 220 -12.66 9.14 -9.25
C LEU A 220 -13.07 9.02 -10.72
N ALA A 221 -12.89 7.84 -11.33
CA ALA A 221 -13.18 7.62 -12.76
C ALA A 221 -14.62 8.01 -13.13
N LYS A 222 -15.59 7.79 -12.24
CA LYS A 222 -17.01 8.13 -12.44
C LYS A 222 -17.29 9.64 -12.60
N TYR A 223 -16.34 10.49 -12.21
CA TYR A 223 -16.46 11.94 -12.30
C TYR A 223 -15.82 12.53 -13.58
N ASN A 224 -15.33 11.67 -14.49
CA ASN A 224 -14.60 12.07 -15.71
C ASN A 224 -13.35 12.90 -15.40
N ILE A 225 -12.61 12.51 -14.36
CA ILE A 225 -11.34 13.13 -13.97
C ILE A 225 -10.20 12.42 -14.72
N PRO A 226 -9.29 13.16 -15.37
CA PRO A 226 -8.15 12.56 -16.05
C PRO A 226 -7.27 11.74 -15.09
N PRO A 227 -6.67 10.61 -15.54
CA PRO A 227 -5.86 9.76 -14.67
C PRO A 227 -4.68 10.49 -14.00
N ASP A 228 -4.06 11.45 -14.66
CA ASP A 228 -2.91 12.22 -14.20
C ASP A 228 -3.29 13.49 -13.41
N ALA A 229 -4.59 13.78 -13.29
CA ALA A 229 -5.06 14.99 -12.64
C ALA A 229 -4.76 14.99 -11.13
N THR A 230 -4.56 16.16 -10.56
CA THR A 230 -4.63 16.34 -9.10
C THR A 230 -5.99 16.91 -8.73
N VAL A 231 -6.69 16.28 -7.80
CA VAL A 231 -7.96 16.77 -7.26
C VAL A 231 -7.78 17.31 -5.86
N GLU A 232 -8.62 18.27 -5.50
CA GLU A 232 -8.65 18.89 -4.18
C GLU A 232 -9.87 18.40 -3.42
N TYR A 233 -9.70 18.07 -2.13
CA TYR A 233 -10.80 17.79 -1.22
C TYR A 233 -10.72 18.73 -0.02
N ASP A 234 -11.73 19.58 0.15
CA ASP A 234 -11.96 20.31 1.39
C ASP A 234 -12.76 19.43 2.36
N LEU A 235 -12.14 19.15 3.51
CA LEU A 235 -12.67 18.25 4.53
C LEU A 235 -12.99 19.02 5.80
N THR A 236 -14.09 18.68 6.46
CA THR A 236 -14.38 19.08 7.83
C THR A 236 -14.77 17.85 8.63
N LEU A 237 -13.96 17.50 9.64
CA LEU A 237 -14.29 16.40 10.54
C LEU A 237 -15.35 16.89 11.53
N ILE A 238 -16.60 16.50 11.34
CA ILE A 238 -17.72 16.97 12.16
C ILE A 238 -17.73 16.26 13.50
N ARG A 239 -17.62 14.92 13.48
CA ARG A 239 -17.72 14.10 14.68
C ARG A 239 -16.99 12.76 14.52
N VAL A 240 -16.50 12.25 15.65
CA VAL A 240 -15.91 10.92 15.78
C VAL A 240 -16.48 10.22 17.01
N GLU A 241 -16.93 8.98 16.83
CA GLU A 241 -17.15 8.02 17.92
C GLU A 241 -16.12 6.90 17.75
N ARG A 242 -15.09 6.89 18.61
CA ARG A 242 -14.01 5.89 18.53
C ARG A 242 -14.54 4.48 18.78
N ALA A 243 -14.00 3.52 18.04
CA ALA A 243 -14.17 2.11 18.38
C ALA A 243 -13.48 1.81 19.72
N LYS A 244 -13.94 0.75 20.40
CA LYS A 244 -13.28 0.28 21.62
C LYS A 244 -11.85 -0.18 21.28
N ASP A 245 -10.86 0.38 21.97
CA ASP A 245 -9.45 -0.01 21.81
C ASP A 245 -9.14 -1.38 22.47
N THR A 246 -10.04 -1.86 23.33
CA THR A 246 -9.92 -3.17 23.99
C THR A 246 -10.22 -4.29 23.00
N LYS A 247 -9.20 -5.07 22.65
CA LYS A 247 -9.38 -6.35 21.95
C LYS A 247 -10.18 -7.32 22.83
N PRO A 248 -10.97 -8.25 22.24
CA PRO A 248 -11.59 -9.31 23.02
C PRO A 248 -10.50 -10.10 23.78
N GLN A 249 -10.66 -10.26 25.09
CA GLN A 249 -9.68 -10.88 25.97
C GLN A 249 -10.00 -12.35 26.20
N THR A 250 -11.29 -12.68 26.38
CA THR A 250 -11.73 -14.07 26.57
C THR A 250 -12.03 -14.75 25.25
N ASP A 251 -12.05 -16.09 25.24
CA ASP A 251 -12.38 -16.84 24.04
C ASP A 251 -13.87 -16.68 23.67
N GLU A 252 -14.75 -16.50 24.67
CA GLU A 252 -16.17 -16.18 24.46
C GLU A 252 -16.36 -14.82 23.79
N GLU A 253 -15.62 -13.80 24.23
CA GLU A 253 -15.62 -12.48 23.59
C GLU A 253 -15.09 -12.55 22.15
N LYS A 254 -14.02 -13.31 21.92
CA LYS A 254 -13.46 -13.54 20.58
C LYS A 254 -14.48 -14.22 19.66
N LEU A 255 -15.25 -15.17 20.19
CA LEU A 255 -16.30 -15.85 19.43
C LEU A 255 -17.42 -14.89 19.03
N ALA A 256 -17.94 -14.12 20.00
CA ALA A 256 -19.01 -13.15 19.74
C ALA A 256 -18.56 -12.06 18.75
N GLU A 257 -17.36 -11.50 18.92
CA GLU A 257 -16.81 -10.51 18.00
C GLU A 257 -16.60 -11.10 16.59
N SER A 258 -16.21 -12.38 16.49
CA SER A 258 -16.04 -13.07 15.22
C SER A 258 -17.36 -13.27 14.45
N GLU A 259 -18.48 -13.45 15.15
CA GLU A 259 -19.82 -13.51 14.54
C GLU A 259 -20.17 -12.16 13.88
N ILE A 260 -19.97 -11.05 14.61
CA ILE A 260 -20.20 -9.69 14.10
C ILE A 260 -19.29 -9.39 12.90
N LEU A 261 -18.00 -9.72 13.00
CA LEU A 261 -17.06 -9.55 11.90
C LEU A 261 -17.44 -10.37 10.67
N LYS A 262 -17.99 -11.58 10.86
CA LYS A 262 -18.44 -12.42 9.75
C LYS A 262 -19.63 -11.77 9.04
N GLU A 263 -20.62 -11.29 9.77
CA GLU A 263 -21.79 -10.61 9.19
C GLU A 263 -21.39 -9.38 8.37
N ARG A 264 -20.50 -8.54 8.93
CA ARG A 264 -19.93 -7.38 8.23
C ARG A 264 -19.13 -7.79 6.99
N GLY A 265 -18.26 -8.78 7.13
CA GLY A 265 -17.48 -9.33 6.01
C GLY A 265 -18.37 -9.86 4.88
N ASP A 266 -19.45 -10.56 5.22
CA ASP A 266 -20.42 -11.09 4.26
C ASP A 266 -21.18 -9.97 3.54
N ALA A 267 -21.51 -8.87 4.22
CA ALA A 267 -22.10 -7.68 3.60
C ALA A 267 -21.13 -7.02 2.62
N LEU A 268 -19.86 -6.81 3.02
CA LEU A 268 -18.81 -6.23 2.16
C LEU A 268 -18.53 -7.10 0.93
N LEU A 269 -18.46 -8.42 1.11
CA LEU A 269 -18.27 -9.39 0.03
C LEU A 269 -19.41 -9.32 -0.99
N LYS A 270 -20.66 -9.23 -0.53
CA LYS A 270 -21.84 -9.07 -1.40
C LYS A 270 -21.81 -7.73 -2.15
N GLY A 271 -21.32 -6.67 -1.50
CA GLY A 271 -21.12 -5.35 -2.11
C GLY A 271 -19.92 -5.27 -3.08
N GLY A 272 -19.12 -6.32 -3.21
CA GLY A 272 -17.94 -6.32 -4.08
C GLY A 272 -16.70 -5.64 -3.48
N HIS A 273 -16.73 -5.26 -2.21
CA HIS A 273 -15.61 -4.62 -1.50
C HIS A 273 -14.65 -5.67 -0.95
N TYR A 274 -14.00 -6.41 -1.86
CA TYR A 274 -13.22 -7.60 -1.52
C TYR A 274 -12.04 -7.31 -0.59
N GLU A 275 -11.31 -6.22 -0.81
CA GLU A 275 -10.15 -5.84 0.02
C GLU A 275 -10.53 -5.64 1.48
N VAL A 276 -11.57 -4.84 1.74
CA VAL A 276 -12.07 -4.58 3.10
C VAL A 276 -12.66 -5.83 3.72
N ALA A 277 -13.40 -6.63 2.94
CA ALA A 277 -13.91 -7.93 3.41
C ALA A 277 -12.76 -8.86 3.86
N THR A 278 -11.62 -8.86 3.15
CA THR A 278 -10.47 -9.68 3.56
C THR A 278 -9.95 -9.34 4.95
N ARG A 279 -9.92 -8.05 5.31
CA ARG A 279 -9.48 -7.60 6.65
C ARG A 279 -10.38 -8.18 7.74
N LYS A 280 -11.69 -8.16 7.54
CA LYS A 280 -12.65 -8.71 8.51
C LYS A 280 -12.48 -10.23 8.67
N TYR A 281 -12.39 -10.98 7.56
CA TYR A 281 -12.21 -12.44 7.63
C TYR A 281 -10.86 -12.86 8.20
N LYS A 282 -9.78 -12.11 7.97
CA LYS A 282 -8.47 -12.36 8.59
C LYS A 282 -8.53 -12.23 10.11
N LYS A 283 -9.17 -11.16 10.61
CA LYS A 283 -9.33 -10.89 12.04
C LYS A 283 -10.10 -12.01 12.77
N ILE A 284 -11.11 -12.60 12.12
CA ILE A 284 -11.82 -13.80 12.65
C ILE A 284 -10.86 -14.97 12.87
N TYR A 285 -10.03 -15.29 11.88
CA TYR A 285 -9.09 -16.40 12.00
C TYR A 285 -8.03 -16.12 13.09
N GLU A 286 -7.52 -14.89 13.16
CA GLU A 286 -6.60 -14.46 14.21
C GLU A 286 -7.19 -14.64 15.62
N TYR A 287 -8.47 -14.32 15.81
CA TYR A 287 -9.16 -14.51 17.08
C TYR A 287 -9.41 -15.97 17.43
N LEU A 288 -9.81 -16.78 16.45
CA LEU A 288 -10.31 -18.12 16.74
C LEU A 288 -9.23 -19.21 16.66
N VAL A 289 -8.11 -19.00 15.96
CA VAL A 289 -7.12 -20.06 15.67
C VAL A 289 -6.66 -20.80 16.93
N SER A 290 -6.39 -20.05 18.02
CA SER A 290 -5.95 -20.60 19.31
C SER A 290 -7.04 -20.64 20.38
N ALA A 291 -8.28 -20.28 20.05
CA ALA A 291 -9.38 -20.23 21.02
C ALA A 291 -9.84 -21.65 21.40
N ILE A 292 -10.06 -21.89 22.69
CA ILE A 292 -10.44 -23.18 23.27
C ILE A 292 -11.76 -23.02 24.01
N PHE A 293 -12.72 -23.89 23.69
CA PHE A 293 -14.07 -23.84 24.25
C PHE A 293 -14.44 -25.12 25.00
N ASN A 294 -15.01 -24.96 26.19
CA ASN A 294 -15.45 -26.07 27.04
C ASN A 294 -16.78 -26.67 26.58
N HIS A 295 -17.72 -25.83 26.12
CA HIS A 295 -19.02 -26.28 25.63
C HIS A 295 -18.94 -26.73 24.18
N GLU A 296 -19.60 -27.85 23.87
CA GLU A 296 -19.64 -28.44 22.53
C GLU A 296 -20.28 -27.49 21.50
N SER A 297 -21.35 -26.78 21.89
CA SER A 297 -21.99 -25.76 21.06
C SER A 297 -21.01 -24.70 20.58
N ASP A 298 -20.09 -24.27 21.46
CA ASP A 298 -19.14 -23.21 21.17
C ASP A 298 -17.99 -23.72 20.30
N ARG A 299 -17.56 -24.98 20.50
CA ARG A 299 -16.61 -25.64 19.61
C ARG A 299 -17.14 -25.75 18.18
N GLU A 300 -18.40 -26.16 18.02
CA GLU A 300 -19.03 -26.27 16.70
C GLU A 300 -19.20 -24.90 16.04
N ARG A 301 -19.64 -23.88 16.80
CA ARG A 301 -19.70 -22.48 16.31
C ARG A 301 -18.33 -21.95 15.88
N CYS A 302 -17.30 -22.16 16.70
CA CYS A 302 -15.92 -21.77 16.39
C CYS A 302 -15.42 -22.47 15.13
N LYS A 303 -15.61 -23.79 15.02
CA LYS A 303 -15.23 -24.57 13.84
C LYS A 303 -15.94 -24.06 12.59
N TYR A 304 -17.25 -23.82 12.67
CA TYR A 304 -18.03 -23.25 11.58
C TYR A 304 -17.47 -21.89 11.15
N LEU A 305 -17.21 -20.96 12.08
CA LEU A 305 -16.67 -19.63 11.77
C LEU A 305 -15.28 -19.70 11.14
N LYS A 306 -14.39 -20.57 11.62
CA LYS A 306 -13.06 -20.80 11.03
C LYS A 306 -13.18 -21.21 9.56
N ILE A 307 -14.00 -22.23 9.27
CA ILE A 307 -14.18 -22.73 7.91
C ILE A 307 -14.88 -21.69 7.03
N ALA A 308 -15.98 -21.10 7.50
CA ALA A 308 -16.76 -20.14 6.73
C ALA A 308 -15.96 -18.87 6.39
N SER A 309 -15.22 -18.32 7.36
CA SER A 309 -14.36 -17.14 7.15
C SER A 309 -13.21 -17.42 6.19
N GLN A 310 -12.50 -18.55 6.34
CA GLN A 310 -11.44 -18.94 5.39
C GLN A 310 -11.99 -19.21 3.99
N SER A 311 -13.16 -19.84 3.89
CA SER A 311 -13.82 -20.04 2.61
C SER A 311 -14.10 -18.69 1.95
N ASN A 312 -14.78 -17.77 2.63
CA ASN A 312 -15.15 -16.46 2.06
C ASN A 312 -13.92 -15.58 1.78
N LEU A 313 -12.87 -15.67 2.59
CA LEU A 313 -11.58 -15.07 2.31
C LEU A 313 -10.96 -15.62 1.00
N ALA A 314 -11.07 -16.93 0.74
CA ALA A 314 -10.64 -17.52 -0.53
C ALA A 314 -11.39 -16.89 -1.72
N LEU A 315 -12.70 -16.71 -1.59
CA LEU A 315 -13.51 -16.09 -2.64
C LEU A 315 -13.10 -14.64 -2.88
N CYS A 316 -12.81 -13.86 -1.82
CA CYS A 316 -12.29 -12.51 -1.98
C CYS A 316 -10.97 -12.51 -2.78
N TYR A 317 -10.01 -13.36 -2.40
CA TYR A 317 -8.74 -13.47 -3.12
C TYR A 317 -8.91 -13.90 -4.57
N MET A 318 -9.81 -14.85 -4.85
CA MET A 318 -10.13 -15.26 -6.22
C MET A 318 -10.70 -14.10 -7.05
N LYS A 319 -11.54 -13.24 -6.45
CA LYS A 319 -12.10 -12.06 -7.12
C LYS A 319 -11.04 -10.99 -7.40
N MET A 320 -9.99 -10.92 -6.59
CA MET A 320 -8.84 -10.04 -6.79
C MET A 320 -7.72 -10.68 -7.65
N GLY A 321 -7.91 -11.91 -8.15
CA GLY A 321 -6.91 -12.62 -8.95
C GLY A 321 -5.75 -13.25 -8.16
N ASN A 322 -5.77 -13.17 -6.82
CA ASN A 322 -4.73 -13.69 -5.93
C ASN A 322 -4.93 -15.20 -5.65
N TYR A 323 -4.75 -16.03 -6.67
CA TYR A 323 -5.08 -17.46 -6.61
C TYR A 323 -4.19 -18.28 -5.65
N ASP A 324 -2.93 -17.87 -5.44
CA ASP A 324 -2.07 -18.54 -4.46
C ASP A 324 -2.52 -18.29 -3.02
N ASP A 325 -2.95 -17.07 -2.70
CA ASP A 325 -3.52 -16.74 -1.40
C ASP A 325 -4.81 -17.50 -1.16
N ALA A 326 -5.70 -17.54 -2.16
CA ALA A 326 -6.94 -18.29 -2.12
C ALA A 326 -6.71 -19.78 -1.80
N LYS A 327 -5.72 -20.42 -2.44
CA LYS A 327 -5.34 -21.81 -2.14
C LYS A 327 -4.88 -22.00 -0.71
N ARG A 328 -4.04 -21.10 -0.20
CA ARG A 328 -3.50 -21.20 1.17
C ARG A 328 -4.62 -21.18 2.19
N VAL A 329 -5.59 -20.29 2.03
CA VAL A 329 -6.74 -20.22 2.94
C VAL A 329 -7.72 -21.37 2.75
N CYS A 330 -7.90 -21.89 1.54
CA CYS A 330 -8.65 -23.14 1.33
C CYS A 330 -8.01 -24.32 2.08
N ASN A 331 -6.69 -24.49 2.00
CA ASN A 331 -6.01 -25.56 2.73
C ASN A 331 -6.21 -25.42 4.25
N ARG A 332 -6.10 -24.20 4.81
CA ARG A 332 -6.40 -23.94 6.22
C ARG A 332 -7.82 -24.34 6.61
N ALA A 333 -8.80 -24.08 5.75
CA ALA A 333 -10.18 -24.51 6.01
C ALA A 333 -10.30 -26.05 6.01
N LEU A 334 -9.58 -26.72 5.12
CA LEU A 334 -9.55 -28.18 5.00
C LEU A 334 -8.80 -28.87 6.14
N ASP A 335 -7.91 -28.17 6.85
CA ASP A 335 -7.30 -28.69 8.09
C ASP A 335 -8.35 -28.90 9.20
N PHE A 336 -9.48 -28.19 9.14
CA PHE A 336 -10.59 -28.35 10.10
C PHE A 336 -11.70 -29.29 9.60
N ASP A 337 -11.90 -29.35 8.30
CA ASP A 337 -12.90 -30.20 7.63
C ASP A 337 -12.39 -30.59 6.24
N ASP A 338 -11.70 -31.73 6.16
CA ASP A 338 -11.07 -32.24 4.94
C ASP A 338 -12.08 -32.64 3.86
N LYS A 339 -13.37 -32.75 4.23
CA LYS A 339 -14.50 -33.05 3.33
C LYS A 339 -15.32 -31.81 2.99
N ASN A 340 -14.81 -30.60 3.28
CA ASN A 340 -15.54 -29.39 2.97
C ASN A 340 -15.67 -29.15 1.45
N GLU A 341 -16.83 -29.51 0.90
CA GLU A 341 -17.11 -29.45 -0.55
C GLU A 341 -16.77 -28.08 -1.15
N LYS A 342 -17.18 -26.99 -0.49
CA LYS A 342 -16.96 -25.62 -0.97
C LYS A 342 -15.47 -25.26 -1.03
N CYS A 343 -14.68 -25.64 -0.04
CA CYS A 343 -13.26 -25.30 0.00
C CYS A 343 -12.44 -26.14 -1.00
N ILE A 344 -12.75 -27.43 -1.15
CA ILE A 344 -12.12 -28.26 -2.19
C ILE A 344 -12.46 -27.70 -3.58
N PHE A 345 -13.72 -27.36 -3.81
CA PHE A 345 -14.15 -26.80 -5.08
C PHE A 345 -13.44 -25.48 -5.41
N ARG A 346 -13.37 -24.54 -4.45
CA ARG A 346 -12.63 -23.26 -4.60
C ARG A 346 -11.13 -23.48 -4.85
N ARG A 347 -10.50 -24.45 -4.18
CA ARG A 347 -9.10 -24.82 -4.43
C ARG A 347 -8.89 -25.33 -5.85
N GLY A 348 -9.79 -26.18 -6.34
CA GLY A 348 -9.80 -26.65 -7.73
C GLY A 348 -9.94 -25.52 -8.74
N GLN A 349 -10.82 -24.54 -8.48
CA GLN A 349 -10.95 -23.33 -9.31
C GLN A 349 -9.66 -22.52 -9.35
N CYS A 350 -8.94 -22.40 -8.23
CA CYS A 350 -7.64 -21.72 -8.19
C CYS A 350 -6.59 -22.50 -9.02
N HIS A 351 -6.51 -23.82 -8.86
CA HIS A 351 -5.63 -24.67 -9.67
C HIS A 351 -5.90 -24.53 -11.16
N LEU A 352 -7.17 -24.51 -11.57
CA LEU A 352 -7.57 -24.27 -12.95
C LEU A 352 -7.12 -22.90 -13.44
N ALA A 353 -7.36 -21.84 -12.66
CA ALA A 353 -6.96 -20.47 -13.03
C ALA A 353 -5.45 -20.32 -13.25
N MET A 354 -4.62 -21.03 -12.47
CA MET A 354 -3.17 -21.05 -12.65
C MET A 354 -2.69 -22.16 -13.61
N ARG A 355 -3.59 -22.82 -14.35
CA ARG A 355 -3.28 -23.87 -15.33
C ARG A 355 -2.67 -25.16 -14.77
N PHE A 356 -2.84 -25.42 -13.47
CA PHE A 356 -2.52 -26.72 -12.86
C PHE A 356 -3.67 -27.71 -13.07
N TYR A 357 -3.95 -28.04 -14.33
CA TYR A 357 -5.17 -28.79 -14.72
C TYR A 357 -5.28 -30.16 -14.04
N ASP A 358 -4.18 -30.92 -13.91
CA ASP A 358 -4.20 -32.23 -13.24
C ASP A 358 -4.65 -32.12 -11.77
N ARG A 359 -4.15 -31.10 -11.05
CA ARG A 359 -4.53 -30.85 -9.65
C ARG A 359 -5.96 -30.35 -9.54
N ALA A 360 -6.39 -29.51 -10.49
CA ALA A 360 -7.77 -29.05 -10.55
C ALA A 360 -8.75 -30.20 -10.73
N ILE A 361 -8.46 -31.13 -11.66
CA ILE A 361 -9.26 -32.34 -11.87
C ILE A 361 -9.33 -33.18 -10.59
N GLN A 362 -8.19 -33.40 -9.91
CA GLN A 362 -8.17 -34.14 -8.64
C GLN A 362 -9.08 -33.50 -7.58
N ASP A 363 -9.05 -32.18 -7.44
CA ASP A 363 -9.92 -31.45 -6.51
C ASP A 363 -11.40 -31.61 -6.91
N PHE A 364 -11.75 -31.44 -8.19
CA PHE A 364 -13.13 -31.59 -8.66
C PHE A 364 -13.64 -33.04 -8.58
N GLU A 365 -12.80 -34.03 -8.82
CA GLU A 365 -13.14 -35.44 -8.61
C GLU A 365 -13.40 -35.72 -7.13
N THR A 366 -12.62 -35.11 -6.23
CA THR A 366 -12.85 -35.21 -4.78
C THR A 366 -14.18 -34.59 -4.39
N VAL A 367 -14.56 -33.45 -4.98
CA VAL A 367 -15.90 -32.87 -4.83
C VAL A 367 -16.98 -33.86 -5.28
N LEU A 368 -16.81 -34.53 -6.42
CA LEU A 368 -17.79 -35.49 -6.93
C LEU A 368 -17.88 -36.78 -6.10
N LYS A 369 -16.82 -37.16 -5.38
CA LYS A 369 -16.87 -38.26 -4.40
C LYS A 369 -17.72 -37.88 -3.19
N ILE A 370 -17.72 -36.61 -2.78
CA ILE A 370 -18.52 -36.10 -1.66
C ILE A 370 -19.96 -35.85 -2.10
N ASN A 371 -20.15 -35.21 -3.25
CA ASN A 371 -21.44 -34.85 -3.83
C ASN A 371 -21.47 -35.18 -5.34
N PRO A 372 -21.92 -36.39 -5.72
CA PRO A 372 -21.99 -36.81 -7.11
C PRO A 372 -22.92 -35.97 -8.01
N LEU A 373 -23.82 -35.17 -7.40
CA LEU A 373 -24.78 -34.31 -8.08
C LEU A 373 -24.23 -32.91 -8.37
N ASN A 374 -23.00 -32.59 -7.96
CA ASN A 374 -22.39 -31.30 -8.24
C ASN A 374 -22.06 -31.15 -9.74
N LEU A 375 -23.00 -30.56 -10.49
CA LEU A 375 -22.88 -30.32 -11.93
C LEU A 375 -21.72 -29.37 -12.27
N ALA A 376 -21.45 -28.39 -11.39
CA ALA A 376 -20.37 -27.44 -11.60
C ALA A 376 -19.00 -28.15 -11.61
N ALA A 377 -18.77 -29.10 -10.70
CA ALA A 377 -17.52 -29.87 -10.66
C ALA A 377 -17.34 -30.73 -11.91
N LYS A 378 -18.42 -31.39 -12.39
CA LYS A 378 -18.38 -32.13 -13.67
C LYS A 378 -17.99 -31.23 -14.83
N GLN A 379 -18.61 -30.04 -14.92
CA GLN A 379 -18.31 -29.08 -15.97
C GLN A 379 -16.85 -28.59 -15.91
N GLN A 380 -16.33 -28.29 -14.72
CA GLN A 380 -14.95 -27.84 -14.57
C GLN A 380 -13.92 -28.92 -14.95
N ILE A 381 -14.21 -30.21 -14.71
CA ILE A 381 -13.36 -31.31 -15.20
C ILE A 381 -13.30 -31.32 -16.74
N VAL A 382 -14.46 -31.19 -17.40
CA VAL A 382 -14.53 -31.11 -18.87
C VAL A 382 -13.73 -29.92 -19.39
N THR A 383 -13.85 -28.75 -18.74
CA THR A 383 -13.03 -27.57 -19.06
C THR A 383 -11.54 -27.86 -18.93
N CYS A 384 -11.09 -28.46 -17.83
CA CYS A 384 -9.68 -28.83 -17.65
C CYS A 384 -9.19 -29.77 -18.75
N GLN A 385 -9.97 -30.80 -19.11
CA GLN A 385 -9.62 -31.75 -20.16
C GLN A 385 -9.52 -31.09 -21.54
N LYS A 386 -10.41 -30.13 -21.83
CA LYS A 386 -10.36 -29.35 -23.07
C LYS A 386 -9.09 -28.50 -23.15
N GLU A 387 -8.72 -27.84 -22.06
CA GLU A 387 -7.50 -27.02 -21.98
C GLU A 387 -6.22 -27.88 -22.12
N ILE A 388 -6.18 -29.06 -21.48
CA ILE A 388 -5.06 -30.02 -21.64
C ILE A 388 -4.91 -30.41 -23.11
N LYS A 389 -5.99 -30.82 -23.77
CA LYS A 389 -5.95 -31.20 -25.20
C LYS A 389 -5.51 -30.03 -26.08
N ALA A 390 -5.99 -28.82 -25.80
CA ALA A 390 -5.58 -27.63 -26.54
C ALA A 390 -4.08 -27.32 -26.36
N TYR A 391 -3.55 -27.52 -25.15
CA TYR A 391 -2.12 -27.39 -24.87
C TYR A 391 -1.30 -28.44 -25.64
N GLU A 392 -1.70 -29.71 -25.62
CA GLU A 392 -1.01 -30.79 -26.35
C GLU A 392 -0.94 -30.52 -27.86
N VAL A 393 -1.99 -29.96 -28.45
CA VAL A 393 -1.99 -29.57 -29.87
C VAL A 393 -0.98 -28.45 -30.15
N LYS A 394 -0.97 -27.40 -29.32
CA LYS A 394 -0.02 -26.29 -29.46
C LYS A 394 1.42 -26.75 -29.28
N GLU A 395 1.65 -27.64 -28.32
CA GLU A 395 2.96 -28.21 -28.04
C GLU A 395 3.48 -29.02 -29.25
N LYS A 396 2.63 -29.85 -29.87
CA LYS A 396 2.98 -30.59 -31.10
C LYS A 396 3.38 -29.67 -32.25
N GLU A 397 2.60 -28.62 -32.51
CA GLU A 397 2.91 -27.66 -33.59
C GLU A 397 4.20 -26.86 -33.30
N LEU A 398 4.46 -26.51 -32.03
CA LEU A 398 5.71 -25.88 -31.63
C LEU A 398 6.90 -26.79 -31.90
N TYR A 399 6.86 -28.06 -31.47
CA TYR A 399 7.95 -29.01 -31.73
C TYR A 399 8.15 -29.24 -33.22
N LYS A 400 7.08 -29.41 -34.00
CA LYS A 400 7.16 -29.55 -35.45
C LYS A 400 7.88 -28.35 -36.10
N THR A 401 7.58 -27.14 -35.64
CA THR A 401 8.24 -25.92 -36.13
C THR A 401 9.72 -25.87 -35.73
N ILE A 402 10.05 -26.24 -34.50
CA ILE A 402 11.43 -26.30 -34.00
C ILE A 402 12.25 -27.33 -34.80
N PHE A 403 11.72 -28.55 -34.98
CA PHE A 403 12.39 -29.60 -35.76
C PHE A 403 12.60 -29.21 -37.22
N LYS A 404 11.61 -28.55 -37.84
CA LYS A 404 11.74 -28.04 -39.22
C LYS A 404 12.86 -27.00 -39.33
N LYS A 405 12.91 -26.02 -38.42
CA LYS A 405 13.99 -25.02 -38.38
C LYS A 405 15.36 -25.64 -38.11
N ALA A 406 15.45 -26.62 -37.22
CA ALA A 406 16.69 -27.33 -36.94
C ALA A 406 17.20 -28.11 -38.16
N ALA A 407 16.31 -28.76 -38.92
CA ALA A 407 16.64 -29.43 -40.17
C ALA A 407 17.11 -28.45 -41.24
N GLU A 408 16.46 -27.29 -41.37
CA GLU A 408 16.85 -26.22 -42.30
C GLU A 408 18.24 -25.63 -41.94
N THR A 409 18.54 -25.48 -40.64
CA THR A 409 19.82 -24.92 -40.16
C THR A 409 20.99 -25.91 -40.31
N ASN A 410 20.71 -27.22 -40.31
CA ASN A 410 21.71 -28.29 -40.47
C ASN A 410 21.93 -28.73 -41.93
N SER A 411 21.33 -28.04 -42.91
CA SER A 411 21.41 -28.35 -44.35
C SER A 411 22.80 -28.14 -45.01
N GLY A 412 23.88 -28.17 -44.22
CA GLY A 412 25.27 -28.07 -44.68
C GLY A 412 26.20 -29.24 -44.28
N LYS A 413 25.75 -30.24 -43.52
CA LYS A 413 26.60 -31.40 -43.16
C LYS A 413 25.92 -32.73 -43.52
N LYS A 414 26.46 -33.39 -44.55
CA LYS A 414 26.04 -34.70 -45.07
C LYS A 414 26.05 -35.75 -43.95
N PHE A 415 24.90 -36.34 -43.66
CA PHE A 415 24.81 -37.62 -42.95
C PHE A 415 24.80 -38.77 -43.96
N ARG A 416 25.76 -39.70 -43.81
CA ARG A 416 25.77 -40.98 -44.55
C ARG A 416 24.81 -41.94 -43.87
N SER A 417 23.81 -42.38 -44.63
CA SER A 417 22.90 -43.46 -44.30
C SER A 417 23.62 -44.80 -44.32
N ASN A 418 23.41 -45.63 -43.30
CA ASN A 418 23.31 -47.07 -43.48
C ASN A 418 22.09 -47.55 -42.70
N ALA A 419 21.06 -47.91 -43.45
CA ALA A 419 19.90 -48.61 -42.94
C ALA A 419 20.25 -50.09 -42.80
N TYR A 420 19.92 -50.68 -41.65
CA TYR A 420 19.59 -52.09 -41.54
C TYR A 420 18.12 -52.16 -41.12
N VAL A 421 17.31 -52.75 -41.99
CA VAL A 421 15.87 -52.93 -41.81
C VAL A 421 15.66 -54.24 -41.05
N ASP A 422 14.98 -54.20 -39.90
CA ASP A 422 14.31 -55.38 -39.39
C ASP A 422 12.86 -55.08 -38.99
N LYS A 423 11.97 -55.97 -39.40
CA LYS A 423 10.51 -55.84 -39.35
C LYS A 423 10.03 -56.13 -37.94
N HIS A 424 9.70 -55.11 -37.14
CA HIS A 424 8.50 -55.04 -36.29
C HIS A 424 8.50 -53.73 -35.46
N PHE A 425 7.55 -52.86 -35.78
CA PHE A 425 6.96 -51.74 -35.03
C PHE A 425 7.35 -51.58 -33.53
N ASN A 426 7.94 -50.43 -33.17
CA ASN A 426 7.36 -49.45 -32.24
C ASN A 426 8.13 -48.11 -32.28
N SER A 427 7.44 -47.00 -32.51
CA SER A 427 8.02 -45.66 -32.71
C SER A 427 8.43 -45.01 -31.38
N ASN A 428 9.55 -45.43 -30.79
CA ASN A 428 10.11 -44.77 -29.59
C ASN A 428 11.63 -44.88 -29.37
N SER A 429 12.42 -45.38 -30.33
CA SER A 429 13.87 -45.58 -30.10
C SER A 429 14.81 -44.63 -30.84
N LEU A 430 14.31 -43.59 -31.54
CA LEU A 430 15.17 -42.62 -32.22
C LEU A 430 15.56 -41.40 -31.39
N LEU A 431 15.15 -41.32 -30.12
CA LEU A 431 15.46 -40.17 -29.26
C LEU A 431 16.62 -40.39 -28.26
N SER A 432 17.09 -41.61 -28.01
CA SER A 432 18.00 -41.83 -26.87
C SER A 432 19.50 -41.70 -27.18
N ALA A 433 19.92 -41.55 -28.45
CA ALA A 433 21.34 -41.54 -28.80
C ALA A 433 21.91 -40.22 -29.36
N GLU A 434 21.09 -39.21 -29.63
CA GLU A 434 21.55 -37.89 -30.13
C GLU A 434 21.22 -36.71 -29.19
N LEU A 435 20.67 -37.00 -28.01
CA LEU A 435 20.14 -35.99 -27.08
C LEU A 435 21.21 -35.39 -26.14
N GLU A 436 22.45 -35.89 -26.14
CA GLU A 436 23.50 -35.44 -25.21
C GLU A 436 24.46 -34.38 -25.79
N SER A 437 24.43 -34.09 -27.10
CA SER A 437 25.49 -33.31 -27.76
C SER A 437 25.14 -31.85 -28.11
N SER A 438 23.92 -31.36 -27.82
CA SER A 438 23.51 -30.00 -28.20
C SER A 438 23.50 -29.02 -27.02
N THR A 439 24.44 -28.07 -27.03
CA THR A 439 24.58 -26.97 -26.06
C THR A 439 23.33 -26.09 -25.96
N ILE A 440 22.52 -26.03 -27.04
CA ILE A 440 21.27 -25.27 -27.11
C ILE A 440 20.17 -25.97 -26.30
N LEU A 441 20.14 -27.31 -26.26
CA LEU A 441 19.16 -28.05 -25.47
C LEU A 441 19.48 -28.03 -23.97
N LYS A 442 20.76 -27.94 -23.57
CA LYS A 442 21.13 -27.69 -22.16
C LYS A 442 20.65 -26.33 -21.66
N GLN A 443 20.67 -25.30 -22.50
CA GLN A 443 20.05 -24.00 -22.20
C GLN A 443 18.52 -24.10 -22.12
N ILE A 444 17.87 -24.83 -23.03
CA ILE A 444 16.40 -25.02 -23.01
C ILE A 444 15.95 -25.86 -21.81
N ILE A 445 16.71 -26.90 -21.42
CA ILE A 445 16.46 -27.72 -20.24
C ILE A 445 16.73 -26.94 -18.95
N SER A 446 17.79 -26.13 -18.90
CA SER A 446 18.05 -25.21 -17.77
C SER A 446 16.94 -24.17 -17.61
N ILE A 447 16.41 -23.64 -18.71
CA ILE A 447 15.25 -22.73 -18.71
C ILE A 447 13.96 -23.47 -18.29
N LYS A 448 13.79 -24.75 -18.65
CA LYS A 448 12.58 -25.54 -18.38
C LYS A 448 12.57 -26.30 -17.05
N ILE A 449 13.71 -26.55 -16.40
CA ILE A 449 13.75 -27.12 -15.03
C ILE A 449 13.08 -26.14 -14.02
N ASN A 450 13.05 -24.85 -14.33
CA ASN A 450 12.29 -23.85 -13.56
C ASN A 450 10.76 -23.89 -13.81
N ALA A 451 10.28 -24.63 -14.82
CA ALA A 451 8.87 -24.82 -15.14
C ALA A 451 8.48 -26.30 -14.94
N LYS A 452 8.00 -26.60 -13.72
CA LYS A 452 7.55 -27.92 -13.21
C LYS A 452 6.92 -28.84 -14.28
N MET A 453 7.58 -29.95 -14.59
CA MET A 453 7.07 -31.00 -15.48
C MET A 453 5.97 -31.86 -14.84
N GLY A 454 5.06 -32.37 -15.68
CA GLY A 454 3.94 -33.23 -15.27
C GLY A 454 4.33 -34.69 -14.95
N PRO A 455 3.50 -35.40 -14.16
CA PRO A 455 3.84 -36.69 -13.54
C PRO A 455 4.12 -37.83 -14.53
N LYS A 456 3.64 -37.76 -15.76
CA LYS A 456 3.92 -38.77 -16.80
C LYS A 456 5.39 -38.77 -17.25
N VAL A 457 6.05 -37.60 -17.24
CA VAL A 457 7.47 -37.48 -17.63
C VAL A 457 8.38 -37.96 -16.50
N ILE A 458 8.01 -37.69 -15.25
CA ILE A 458 8.72 -38.20 -14.06
C ILE A 458 8.68 -39.74 -14.02
N LYS A 459 7.53 -40.34 -14.34
CA LYS A 459 7.37 -41.81 -14.36
C LYS A 459 8.14 -42.49 -15.51
N ALA A 460 8.36 -41.77 -16.61
CA ALA A 460 9.18 -42.23 -17.72
C ALA A 460 10.69 -42.15 -17.40
N MET A 461 11.12 -41.09 -16.68
CA MET A 461 12.51 -40.94 -16.24
C MET A 461 12.90 -41.91 -15.11
N ALA A 462 12.00 -42.19 -14.16
CA ALA A 462 12.28 -43.16 -13.09
C ALA A 462 12.52 -44.59 -13.63
N ARG A 463 11.85 -44.97 -14.72
CA ARG A 463 12.06 -46.26 -15.40
C ARG A 463 13.34 -46.31 -16.24
N ALA A 464 13.90 -45.16 -16.60
CA ALA A 464 15.14 -45.07 -17.36
C ALA A 464 16.39 -45.13 -16.45
N ASN A 465 16.22 -45.03 -15.13
CA ASN A 465 17.32 -45.06 -14.14
C ASN A 465 17.46 -46.42 -13.42
N GLU A 466 16.59 -47.40 -13.71
CA GLU A 466 16.64 -48.78 -13.17
C GLU A 466 17.11 -49.82 -14.21
N LEU A 467 17.60 -49.36 -15.36
CA LEU A 467 18.32 -50.12 -16.38
C LEU A 467 19.66 -49.43 -16.64
#